data_AF-A0AA43JQJ3-F1
#
_entry.id   AF-A0AA43JQJ3-F1
#
_cell.length_a   1.000
_cell.length_b   1.000
_cell.length_c   1.000
_cell.angle_alpha   90.00
_cell.angle_beta   90.00
_cell.angle_gamma   90.00
#
_symmetry.space_group_name_H-M   'P 1'
#
loop_
_entity.id
_entity.type
_entity.pdbx_description
1 polymer ?
#
loop_
_entity_poly.entity_id
_entity_poly.type
_entity_poly.pdbx_seq_one_letter_code
_entity_poly.pdbx_strand_id
1 'polypeptide(L)'
;MLTQNKKWIFLARAVFLAVALLIPGTAQGETLEIPLNKLTPYPIIDLRCVNGTHEISIPIPERWSVKSAVLKITYAASPVLVKEESRLTARINDFPVGYIPLDPSKHKMVADLIIPPEMMKPGYNTLALEVFQHYSTKECEFPCSPDLWTKIMLEESFLVVVYDQKPFPLTLSSFSKVMFDPKTMPHGRVNIITEGASNEIIGAAVIAASGIAKRFDYREVHFSVSQDILPGVDNALIGRAEFVLEFLKQRGVEMEPPTAGVLRMEKLPVEKVDANGDKYYEKSPSHALVIITGRDYNDVKIASETLANMTVSFPG
;
A
#
# COMPACT_ATOMS: atom_id res chain seq x y z
N MET A 1 -64.85 -28.12 2.08
CA MET A 1 -65.86 -27.90 3.13
C MET A 1 -65.11 -27.52 4.41
N LEU A 2 -65.34 -26.31 4.89
CA LEU A 2 -64.62 -25.63 5.97
C LEU A 2 -65.08 -26.09 7.35
N THR A 3 -64.16 -26.32 8.29
CA THR A 3 -64.32 -26.19 9.75
C THR A 3 -62.90 -26.06 10.34
N GLN A 4 -62.47 -24.89 10.82
CA GLN A 4 -62.69 -24.21 12.12
C GLN A 4 -61.48 -24.30 13.06
N ASN A 5 -60.92 -23.12 13.38
CA ASN A 5 -60.52 -22.63 14.71
C ASN A 5 -59.50 -23.40 15.57
N LYS A 6 -58.35 -22.77 15.87
CA LYS A 6 -58.13 -22.00 17.13
C LYS A 6 -56.73 -21.37 17.22
N LYS A 7 -56.73 -20.08 17.58
CA LYS A 7 -55.59 -19.24 17.98
C LYS A 7 -54.90 -19.79 19.22
N TRP A 8 -53.56 -19.76 19.30
CA TRP A 8 -52.82 -19.47 20.54
C TRP A 8 -51.54 -18.69 20.24
N ILE A 9 -51.47 -17.53 20.90
CA ILE A 9 -50.34 -16.61 20.97
C ILE A 9 -49.28 -17.24 21.89
N PHE A 10 -48.03 -17.31 21.44
CA PHE A 10 -46.89 -17.32 22.36
C PHE A 10 -45.77 -16.44 21.80
N LEU A 11 -45.60 -15.30 22.46
CA LEU A 11 -44.42 -14.45 22.41
C LEU A 11 -43.20 -15.26 22.86
N ALA A 12 -42.28 -15.57 21.96
CA ALA A 12 -40.91 -15.92 22.31
C ALA A 12 -40.02 -14.71 22.02
N ARG A 13 -39.78 -13.90 23.07
CA ARG A 13 -38.72 -12.89 23.10
C ARG A 13 -37.39 -13.61 22.93
N ALA A 14 -36.78 -13.52 21.76
CA ALA A 14 -35.38 -13.87 21.56
C ALA A 14 -34.52 -12.81 22.26
N VAL A 15 -34.09 -13.12 23.49
CA VAL A 15 -33.06 -12.37 24.20
C VAL A 15 -31.73 -12.72 23.52
N PHE A 16 -31.28 -11.87 22.60
CA PHE A 16 -29.92 -11.92 22.08
C PHE A 16 -28.97 -11.51 23.20
N LEU A 17 -28.32 -12.50 23.83
CA LEU A 17 -27.21 -12.29 24.74
C LEU A 17 -26.00 -11.90 23.88
N ALA A 18 -25.75 -10.59 23.74
CA ALA A 18 -24.53 -10.09 23.12
C ALA A 18 -23.36 -10.30 24.09
N VAL A 19 -22.62 -11.39 23.93
CA VAL A 19 -21.31 -11.56 24.55
C VAL A 19 -20.33 -10.69 23.77
N ALA A 20 -20.07 -9.48 24.28
CA ALA A 20 -18.98 -8.65 23.81
C ALA A 20 -17.65 -9.33 24.18
N LEU A 21 -17.05 -10.03 23.23
CA LEU A 21 -15.67 -10.48 23.32
C LEU A 21 -14.78 -9.24 23.27
N LEU A 22 -14.23 -8.87 24.44
CA LEU A 22 -13.05 -8.02 24.57
C LEU A 22 -11.89 -8.72 23.85
N ILE A 23 -11.65 -8.34 22.60
CA ILE A 23 -10.41 -8.68 21.91
C ILE A 23 -9.37 -7.67 22.43
N PRO A 24 -8.35 -8.10 23.19
CA PRO A 24 -7.24 -7.22 23.51
C PRO A 24 -6.57 -6.82 22.19
N GLY A 25 -6.44 -5.51 21.96
CA GLY A 25 -5.83 -4.96 20.76
C GLY A 25 -4.38 -5.41 20.63
N THR A 26 -4.17 -6.56 20.00
CA THR A 26 -2.92 -6.85 19.30
C THR A 26 -2.80 -5.82 18.21
N ALA A 27 -1.68 -5.10 18.13
CA ALA A 27 -1.36 -4.25 16.99
C ALA A 27 -1.57 -5.06 15.71
N GLN A 28 -2.71 -4.84 15.04
CA GLN A 28 -3.10 -5.61 13.89
C GLN A 28 -2.46 -4.91 12.69
N GLY A 29 -1.50 -5.59 12.06
CA GLY A 29 -0.84 -5.06 10.87
C GLY A 29 -1.86 -4.63 9.82
N GLU A 30 -1.53 -3.57 9.08
CA GLU A 30 -2.37 -3.05 8.01
C GLU A 30 -2.50 -4.10 6.91
N THR A 31 -3.72 -4.33 6.43
CA THR A 31 -4.00 -5.26 5.33
C THR A 31 -4.23 -4.47 4.06
N LEU A 32 -3.46 -4.79 3.01
CA LEU A 32 -3.65 -4.26 1.68
C LEU A 32 -3.95 -5.42 0.71
N GLU A 33 -5.06 -5.29 -0.01
CA GLU A 33 -5.45 -6.19 -1.08
C GLU A 33 -5.23 -5.49 -2.42
N ILE A 34 -4.36 -6.07 -3.26
CA ILE A 34 -3.91 -5.49 -4.52
C ILE A 34 -4.39 -6.38 -5.66
N PRO A 35 -5.35 -5.92 -6.48
CA PRO A 35 -5.70 -6.62 -7.71
C PRO A 35 -4.47 -6.70 -8.63
N LEU A 36 -4.19 -7.86 -9.22
CA LEU A 36 -2.97 -8.03 -10.03
C LEU A 36 -2.98 -7.15 -11.29
N ASN A 37 -4.15 -6.79 -11.82
CA ASN A 37 -4.28 -5.84 -12.94
C ASN A 37 -3.85 -4.40 -12.58
N LYS A 38 -3.57 -4.09 -11.30
CA LYS A 38 -2.94 -2.83 -10.88
C LYS A 38 -1.41 -2.87 -10.92
N LEU A 39 -0.84 -4.06 -11.11
CA LEU A 39 0.61 -4.29 -11.18
C LEU A 39 1.11 -4.53 -12.62
N THR A 40 0.20 -4.72 -13.57
CA THR A 40 0.52 -4.99 -14.98
C THR A 40 -0.58 -4.41 -15.88
N PRO A 41 -0.27 -3.96 -17.11
CA PRO A 41 -1.26 -3.40 -18.03
C PRO A 41 -2.26 -4.44 -18.57
N TYR A 42 -2.01 -5.73 -18.36
CA TYR A 42 -2.85 -6.80 -18.92
C TYR A 42 -4.03 -7.12 -17.99
N PRO A 43 -5.26 -7.27 -18.53
CA PRO A 43 -6.41 -7.77 -17.75
C PRO A 43 -6.39 -9.31 -17.59
N ILE A 44 -5.76 -10.00 -18.54
CA ILE A 44 -5.66 -11.46 -18.60
C ILE A 44 -4.23 -11.83 -19.03
N ILE A 45 -3.64 -12.82 -18.38
CA ILE A 45 -2.42 -13.49 -18.85
C ILE A 45 -2.82 -14.76 -19.60
N ASP A 46 -2.27 -14.96 -20.80
CA ASP A 46 -2.46 -16.18 -21.59
C ASP A 46 -1.15 -16.97 -21.64
N LEU A 47 -1.07 -18.05 -20.85
CA LEU A 47 0.10 -18.94 -20.77
C LEU A 47 -0.09 -20.11 -21.73
N ARG A 48 0.71 -20.13 -22.80
CA ARG A 48 0.63 -21.10 -23.90
C ARG A 48 1.80 -22.09 -23.86
N CYS A 49 1.66 -23.16 -24.64
CA CYS A 49 2.68 -24.21 -24.77
C CYS A 49 2.93 -24.97 -23.46
N VAL A 50 3.87 -25.92 -23.49
CA VAL A 50 4.25 -26.74 -22.34
C VAL A 50 4.82 -25.94 -21.17
N ASN A 51 5.46 -24.79 -21.40
CA ASN A 51 6.21 -24.03 -20.37
C ASN A 51 5.97 -22.50 -20.38
N GLY A 52 4.75 -22.05 -20.70
CA GLY A 52 4.41 -20.63 -20.73
C GLY A 52 4.71 -19.92 -19.41
N THR A 53 5.30 -18.73 -19.47
CA THR A 53 5.65 -17.93 -18.27
C THR A 53 5.26 -16.46 -18.46
N HIS A 54 4.84 -15.81 -17.39
CA HIS A 54 4.64 -14.36 -17.33
C HIS A 54 5.16 -13.80 -16.00
N GLU A 55 5.76 -12.61 -16.05
CA GLU A 55 6.32 -11.96 -14.87
C GLU A 55 5.56 -10.67 -14.53
N ILE A 56 5.33 -10.46 -13.24
CA ILE A 56 4.71 -9.25 -12.69
C ILE A 56 5.68 -8.68 -11.64
N SER A 57 5.95 -7.38 -11.73
CA SER A 57 6.76 -6.68 -10.72
C SER A 57 5.90 -6.24 -9.55
N ILE A 58 6.22 -6.72 -8.35
CA ILE A 58 5.55 -6.35 -7.10
C ILE A 58 6.41 -5.31 -6.37
N PRO A 59 5.95 -4.05 -6.24
CA PRO A 59 6.62 -3.05 -5.44
C PRO A 59 6.31 -3.27 -3.95
N ILE A 60 7.36 -3.33 -3.13
CA ILE A 60 7.26 -3.35 -1.66
C ILE A 60 8.01 -2.13 -1.14
N PRO A 61 7.32 -1.19 -0.45
CA PRO A 61 7.95 -0.02 0.13
C PRO A 61 9.04 -0.34 1.16
N GLU A 62 10.04 0.52 1.27
CA GLU A 62 11.14 0.37 2.23
C GLU A 62 10.65 0.35 3.67
N ARG A 63 9.56 1.06 3.91
CA ARG A 63 8.92 1.21 5.20
C ARG A 63 7.98 0.07 5.56
N TRP A 64 7.78 -0.92 4.70
CA TRP A 64 6.96 -2.06 5.07
C TRP A 64 7.80 -3.16 5.72
N SER A 65 7.33 -3.63 6.87
CA SER A 65 7.69 -4.94 7.42
C SER A 65 6.56 -5.89 7.08
N VAL A 66 6.70 -6.64 5.98
CA VAL A 66 5.71 -7.66 5.59
C VAL A 66 5.62 -8.74 6.67
N LYS A 67 4.39 -9.07 7.08
CA LYS A 67 4.06 -10.08 8.09
C LYS A 67 3.42 -11.33 7.49
N SER A 68 2.64 -11.14 6.43
CA SER A 68 2.11 -12.24 5.62
C SER A 68 1.84 -11.76 4.19
N ALA A 69 2.00 -12.64 3.23
CA ALA A 69 1.60 -12.41 1.85
C ALA A 69 0.87 -13.64 1.32
N VAL A 70 -0.28 -13.42 0.66
CA VAL A 70 -1.07 -14.48 0.03
C VAL A 70 -1.40 -14.06 -1.38
N LEU A 71 -1.06 -14.91 -2.34
CA LEU A 71 -1.39 -14.76 -3.74
C LEU A 71 -2.67 -15.55 -4.04
N LYS A 72 -3.75 -14.85 -4.32
CA LYS A 72 -5.05 -15.40 -4.73
C LYS A 72 -5.12 -15.36 -6.26
N ILE A 73 -5.22 -16.51 -6.89
CA ILE A 73 -5.22 -16.64 -8.35
C ILE A 73 -6.56 -17.18 -8.80
N THR A 74 -7.20 -16.45 -9.71
CA THR A 74 -8.35 -16.91 -10.47
C THR A 74 -7.89 -17.28 -11.88
N TYR A 75 -8.07 -18.54 -12.28
CA TYR A 75 -7.57 -19.08 -13.55
C TYR A 75 -8.57 -20.03 -14.23
N ALA A 76 -8.34 -20.26 -15.52
CA ALA A 76 -9.05 -21.20 -16.37
C ALA A 76 -8.02 -21.94 -17.22
N ALA A 77 -8.15 -23.24 -17.40
CA ALA A 77 -7.22 -24.04 -18.16
C ALA A 77 -7.94 -24.85 -19.23
N SER A 78 -7.18 -25.36 -20.19
CA SER A 78 -7.72 -26.21 -21.24
C SER A 78 -8.40 -27.46 -20.69
N PRO A 79 -9.59 -27.86 -21.20
CA PRO A 79 -10.33 -29.01 -20.68
C PRO A 79 -9.69 -30.37 -21.01
N VAL A 80 -8.64 -30.39 -21.85
CA VAL A 80 -7.92 -31.62 -22.22
C VAL A 80 -6.62 -31.82 -21.46
N LEU A 81 -6.28 -30.94 -20.52
CA LEU A 81 -5.06 -31.10 -19.73
C LEU A 81 -5.12 -32.35 -18.85
N VAL A 82 -3.96 -32.96 -18.66
CA VAL A 82 -3.73 -34.05 -17.70
C VAL A 82 -3.45 -33.41 -16.35
N LYS A 83 -4.40 -33.53 -15.41
CA LYS A 83 -4.34 -32.86 -14.10
C LYS A 83 -3.12 -33.25 -13.28
N GLU A 84 -2.73 -34.52 -13.31
CA GLU A 84 -1.62 -35.07 -12.52
C GLU A 84 -0.24 -34.57 -12.99
N GLU A 85 -0.14 -34.14 -14.24
CA GLU A 85 1.12 -33.69 -14.85
C GLU A 85 1.13 -32.17 -15.12
N SER A 86 -0.04 -31.53 -15.05
CA SER A 86 -0.19 -30.11 -15.35
C SER A 86 -0.26 -29.26 -14.07
N ARG A 87 0.55 -28.21 -13.99
CA ARG A 87 0.65 -27.33 -12.81
C ARG A 87 0.93 -25.88 -13.20
N LEU A 88 0.39 -24.95 -12.41
CA LEU A 88 0.80 -23.54 -12.37
C LEU A 88 1.71 -23.35 -11.16
N THR A 89 2.93 -22.90 -11.38
CA THR A 89 3.93 -22.60 -10.35
C THR A 89 4.06 -21.09 -10.20
N ALA A 90 4.06 -20.60 -8.97
CA ALA A 90 4.42 -19.23 -8.67
C ALA A 90 5.85 -19.20 -8.11
N ARG A 91 6.66 -18.25 -8.58
CA ARG A 91 8.01 -17.97 -8.06
C ARG A 91 8.11 -16.51 -7.65
N ILE A 92 8.80 -16.25 -6.55
CA ILE A 92 9.16 -14.90 -6.10
C ILE A 92 10.67 -14.79 -6.15
N ASN A 93 11.19 -13.83 -6.93
CA ASN A 93 12.63 -13.61 -7.12
C ASN A 93 13.38 -14.93 -7.44
N ASP A 94 12.84 -15.67 -8.40
CA ASP A 94 13.27 -16.99 -8.83
C ASP A 94 13.10 -18.18 -7.87
N PHE A 95 12.63 -17.95 -6.63
CA PHE A 95 12.35 -19.02 -5.68
C PHE A 95 10.90 -19.49 -5.78
N PRO A 96 10.63 -20.81 -5.91
CA PRO A 96 9.27 -21.33 -5.95
C PRO A 96 8.57 -21.15 -4.60
N VAL A 97 7.39 -20.54 -4.61
CA VAL A 97 6.55 -20.38 -3.40
C VAL A 97 5.51 -21.49 -3.28
N GLY A 98 5.12 -22.09 -4.39
CA GLY A 98 4.15 -23.16 -4.44
C GLY A 98 3.65 -23.42 -5.85
N TYR A 99 2.82 -24.45 -5.99
CA TYR A 99 2.20 -24.80 -7.25
C TYR A 99 0.73 -25.20 -7.04
N ILE A 100 -0.04 -25.06 -8.11
CA ILE A 100 -1.46 -25.36 -8.19
C ILE A 100 -1.64 -26.39 -9.31
N PRO A 101 -2.18 -27.58 -9.03
CA PRO A 101 -2.56 -28.52 -10.09
C PRO A 101 -3.61 -27.89 -11.01
N LEU A 102 -3.42 -28.01 -12.32
CA LEU A 102 -4.36 -27.49 -13.30
C LEU A 102 -5.50 -28.50 -13.48
N ASP A 103 -6.66 -28.22 -12.90
CA ASP A 103 -7.83 -29.09 -12.94
C ASP A 103 -8.74 -28.75 -14.14
N PRO A 104 -8.81 -29.61 -15.18
CA PRO A 104 -9.61 -29.35 -16.38
C PRO A 104 -11.12 -29.54 -16.17
N SER A 105 -11.55 -30.08 -15.02
CA SER A 105 -12.96 -30.42 -14.77
C SER A 105 -13.86 -29.20 -14.54
N LYS A 106 -13.26 -28.03 -14.30
CA LYS A 106 -13.96 -26.78 -13.99
C LYS A 106 -13.50 -25.68 -14.94
N HIS A 107 -14.46 -24.90 -15.42
CA HIS A 107 -14.17 -23.79 -16.34
C HIS A 107 -13.38 -22.64 -15.68
N LYS A 108 -13.59 -22.43 -14.37
CA LYS A 108 -12.96 -21.35 -13.60
C LYS A 108 -12.61 -21.86 -12.21
N MET A 109 -11.40 -21.57 -11.77
CA MET A 109 -10.80 -22.03 -10.53
C MET A 109 -10.24 -20.86 -9.75
N VAL A 110 -10.25 -20.99 -8.42
CA VAL A 110 -9.61 -20.06 -7.48
C VAL A 110 -8.67 -20.85 -6.59
N ALA A 111 -7.45 -20.36 -6.41
CA ALA A 111 -6.46 -20.98 -5.56
C ALA A 111 -5.65 -19.92 -4.82
N ASP A 112 -5.23 -20.26 -3.60
CA ASP A 112 -4.44 -19.40 -2.74
C ASP A 112 -3.04 -20.01 -2.54
N LEU A 113 -2.01 -19.20 -2.71
CA LEU A 113 -0.62 -19.55 -2.44
C LEU A 113 -0.07 -18.63 -1.34
N ILE A 114 0.40 -19.23 -0.25
CA ILE A 114 1.05 -18.48 0.83
C ILE A 114 2.48 -18.17 0.40
N ILE A 115 2.85 -16.89 0.43
CA ILE A 115 4.21 -16.43 0.16
C ILE A 115 4.90 -16.17 1.50
N PRO A 116 6.03 -16.84 1.80
CA PRO A 116 6.80 -16.55 3.00
C PRO A 116 7.20 -15.06 3.06
N PRO A 117 6.94 -14.36 4.19
CA PRO A 117 7.19 -12.91 4.29
C PRO A 117 8.62 -12.49 3.96
N GLU A 118 9.61 -13.34 4.29
CA GLU A 118 11.03 -13.13 4.02
C GLU A 118 11.40 -13.07 2.53
N MET A 119 10.53 -13.58 1.65
CA MET A 119 10.70 -13.48 0.20
C MET A 119 10.25 -12.12 -0.35
N MET A 120 9.41 -11.38 0.38
CA MET A 120 8.91 -10.06 0.00
C MET A 120 9.88 -8.98 0.49
N LYS A 121 10.92 -8.74 -0.30
CA LYS A 121 11.97 -7.79 0.06
C LYS A 121 11.54 -6.36 -0.25
N PRO A 122 11.99 -5.37 0.54
CA PRO A 122 11.95 -3.97 0.13
C PRO A 122 12.52 -3.78 -1.28
N GLY A 123 11.82 -3.07 -2.16
CA GLY A 123 12.17 -2.96 -3.58
C GLY A 123 11.13 -3.56 -4.52
N TYR A 124 11.55 -3.89 -5.74
CA TYR A 124 10.73 -4.61 -6.72
C TYR A 124 11.03 -6.10 -6.64
N ASN A 125 10.00 -6.91 -6.44
CA ASN A 125 10.08 -8.36 -6.41
C ASN A 125 9.45 -8.93 -7.67
N THR A 126 10.08 -9.90 -8.32
CA THR A 126 9.54 -10.53 -9.52
C THR A 126 8.64 -11.69 -9.13
N LEU A 127 7.34 -11.58 -9.40
CA LEU A 127 6.41 -12.71 -9.38
C LEU A 127 6.37 -13.34 -10.77
N ALA A 128 6.92 -14.55 -10.90
CA ALA A 128 6.77 -15.35 -12.12
C ALA A 128 5.63 -16.35 -11.95
N LEU A 129 4.72 -16.37 -12.92
CA LEU A 129 3.64 -17.35 -13.07
C LEU A 129 3.98 -18.24 -14.26
N GLU A 130 4.30 -19.49 -13.98
CA GLU A 130 4.85 -20.44 -14.94
C GLU A 130 3.99 -21.69 -14.96
N VAL A 131 3.56 -22.14 -16.14
CA VAL A 131 2.81 -23.38 -16.28
C VAL A 131 3.70 -24.50 -16.79
N PHE A 132 3.44 -25.70 -16.32
CA PHE A 132 3.82 -26.94 -16.98
C PHE A 132 2.52 -27.63 -17.39
N GLN A 133 2.34 -27.91 -18.68
CA GLN A 133 1.05 -28.35 -19.22
C GLN A 133 1.24 -29.54 -20.15
N HIS A 134 0.43 -30.57 -19.94
CA HIS A 134 0.40 -31.80 -20.73
C HIS A 134 -1.06 -32.14 -21.08
N TYR A 135 -1.33 -32.63 -22.29
CA TYR A 135 -2.63 -33.08 -22.78
C TYR A 135 -2.71 -34.60 -23.07
N SER A 136 -1.61 -35.34 -22.93
CA SER A 136 -1.52 -36.78 -23.16
C SER A 136 -0.46 -37.44 -22.27
N THR A 137 -0.81 -38.54 -21.60
CA THR A 137 0.12 -39.38 -20.83
C THR A 137 0.68 -40.57 -21.61
N LYS A 138 0.21 -40.78 -22.85
CA LYS A 138 0.43 -42.02 -23.61
C LYS A 138 1.27 -41.83 -24.87
N GLU A 139 1.30 -40.62 -25.41
CA GLU A 139 1.89 -40.32 -26.71
C GLU A 139 2.76 -39.07 -26.62
N CYS A 140 3.66 -38.90 -27.58
CA CYS A 140 4.44 -37.67 -27.69
C CYS A 140 3.52 -36.48 -27.98
N GLU A 141 3.71 -35.39 -27.24
CA GLU A 141 2.94 -34.18 -27.40
C GLU A 141 3.62 -33.18 -28.33
N PHE A 142 2.82 -32.34 -29.00
CA PHE A 142 3.33 -31.14 -29.65
C PHE A 142 3.53 -30.03 -28.60
N PRO A 143 4.75 -29.51 -28.40
CA PRO A 143 5.06 -28.58 -27.31
C PRO A 143 4.22 -27.29 -27.29
N CYS A 144 3.69 -26.88 -28.44
CA CYS A 144 2.85 -25.70 -28.59
C CYS A 144 1.53 -26.05 -29.30
N SER A 145 0.95 -27.21 -28.99
CA SER A 145 -0.42 -27.53 -29.41
C SER A 145 -1.37 -26.39 -29.04
N PRO A 146 -2.35 -26.03 -29.90
CA PRO A 146 -3.37 -25.02 -29.57
C PRO A 146 -4.18 -25.37 -28.31
N ASP A 147 -4.19 -26.64 -27.93
CA ASP A 147 -4.83 -27.16 -26.72
C ASP A 147 -4.07 -26.86 -25.43
N LEU A 148 -2.80 -26.45 -25.49
CA LEU A 148 -1.99 -26.10 -24.32
C LEU A 148 -2.16 -24.62 -23.98
N TRP A 149 -3.12 -24.32 -23.12
CA TRP A 149 -3.37 -22.98 -22.64
C TRP A 149 -3.90 -22.95 -21.20
N THR A 150 -3.47 -21.93 -20.47
CA THR A 150 -4.00 -21.52 -19.17
C THR A 150 -4.12 -20.00 -19.14
N LYS A 151 -5.29 -19.50 -18.77
CA LYS A 151 -5.57 -18.07 -18.66
C LYS A 151 -5.75 -17.66 -17.21
N ILE A 152 -5.13 -16.56 -16.81
CA ILE A 152 -5.24 -15.99 -15.46
C ILE A 152 -6.01 -14.67 -15.55
N MET A 153 -7.10 -14.55 -14.80
CA MET A 153 -7.95 -13.35 -14.75
C MET A 153 -7.42 -12.40 -13.69
N LEU A 154 -6.72 -11.34 -14.10
CA LEU A 154 -5.97 -10.49 -13.19
C LEU A 154 -6.84 -9.50 -12.40
N GLU A 155 -8.03 -9.20 -12.88
CA GLU A 155 -9.01 -8.37 -12.14
C GLU A 155 -9.63 -9.12 -10.96
N GLU A 156 -9.62 -10.46 -11.02
CA GLU A 156 -10.17 -11.36 -10.00
C GLU A 156 -9.06 -12.12 -9.26
N SER A 157 -7.81 -11.72 -9.47
CA SER A 157 -6.64 -12.26 -8.78
C SER A 157 -6.02 -11.15 -7.95
N PHE A 158 -5.58 -11.48 -6.74
CA PHE A 158 -5.16 -10.49 -5.75
C PHE A 158 -3.86 -10.92 -5.07
N LEU A 159 -3.01 -9.96 -4.77
CA LEU A 159 -1.97 -10.08 -3.75
C LEU A 159 -2.49 -9.44 -2.46
N VAL A 160 -2.65 -10.24 -1.42
CA VAL A 160 -3.03 -9.77 -0.08
C VAL A 160 -1.78 -9.71 0.77
N VAL A 161 -1.44 -8.51 1.25
CA VAL A 161 -0.26 -8.26 2.08
C VAL A 161 -0.70 -7.71 3.43
N VAL A 162 -0.23 -8.32 4.52
CA VAL A 162 -0.32 -7.75 5.86
C VAL A 162 1.06 -7.22 6.22
N TYR A 163 1.14 -5.98 6.66
CA TYR A 163 2.41 -5.32 6.96
C TYR A 163 2.29 -4.37 8.16
N ASP A 164 3.44 -4.13 8.80
CA ASP A 164 3.61 -3.03 9.74
C ASP A 164 4.46 -1.93 9.11
N GLN A 165 4.20 -0.69 9.49
CA GLN A 165 5.08 0.44 9.17
C GLN A 165 6.34 0.38 10.03
N LYS A 166 7.51 0.33 9.39
CA LYS A 166 8.80 0.48 10.05
C LYS A 166 8.95 1.90 10.61
N PRO A 167 9.70 2.06 11.71
CA PRO A 167 10.01 3.38 12.24
C PRO A 167 10.71 4.27 11.21
N PHE A 168 10.34 5.55 11.22
CA PHE A 168 10.93 6.57 10.37
C PHE A 168 12.32 7.00 10.89
N PRO A 169 13.39 6.86 10.09
CA PRO A 169 14.71 7.38 10.44
C PRO A 169 14.76 8.90 10.28
N LEU A 170 15.15 9.61 11.34
CA LEU A 170 15.32 11.08 11.34
C LEU A 170 16.66 11.53 10.73
N THR A 171 17.10 10.90 9.63
CA THR A 171 18.30 11.31 8.92
C THR A 171 17.95 11.95 7.58
N LEU A 172 18.60 13.07 7.23
CA LEU A 172 18.30 13.77 5.97
C LEU A 172 18.70 12.94 4.73
N SER A 173 19.68 12.05 4.86
CA SER A 173 20.10 11.12 3.80
C SER A 173 19.07 10.04 3.48
N SER A 174 18.18 9.70 4.43
CA SER A 174 17.07 8.75 4.21
C SER A 174 15.82 9.41 3.65
N PHE A 175 15.81 10.75 3.51
CA PHE A 175 14.66 11.53 3.10
C PHE A 175 14.03 11.07 1.77
N SER A 176 14.83 10.94 0.72
CA SER A 176 14.35 10.59 -0.62
C SER A 176 13.88 9.15 -0.74
N LYS A 177 14.52 8.21 -0.02
CA LYS A 177 14.22 6.78 -0.13
C LYS A 177 13.12 6.32 0.81
N VAL A 178 12.98 6.96 1.97
CA VAL A 178 12.13 6.46 3.05
C VAL A 178 10.84 7.26 3.17
N MET A 179 10.86 8.59 2.99
CA MET A 179 9.65 9.39 3.17
C MET A 179 8.70 9.34 1.97
N PHE A 180 9.26 9.42 0.75
CA PHE A 180 8.49 9.50 -0.48
C PHE A 180 8.88 8.35 -1.40
N ASP A 181 8.60 7.13 -0.94
CA ASP A 181 8.95 5.92 -1.68
C ASP A 181 8.00 5.74 -2.88
N PRO A 182 8.50 5.72 -4.13
CA PRO A 182 7.68 5.48 -5.32
C PRO A 182 6.99 4.11 -5.32
N LYS A 183 7.41 3.16 -4.47
CA LYS A 183 6.79 1.83 -4.34
C LYS A 183 5.52 1.86 -3.49
N THR A 184 5.20 2.98 -2.86
CA THR A 184 3.99 3.13 -2.05
C THR A 184 2.74 2.82 -2.88
N MET A 185 1.89 1.92 -2.35
CA MET A 185 0.63 1.52 -2.97
C MET A 185 -0.55 1.82 -2.04
N PRO A 186 -1.76 2.09 -2.59
CA PRO A 186 -2.06 2.23 -4.02
C PRO A 186 -1.54 3.55 -4.64
N HIS A 187 -1.36 4.59 -3.83
CA HIS A 187 -0.80 5.89 -4.20
C HIS A 187 -0.17 6.55 -2.98
N GLY A 188 0.79 7.46 -3.19
CA GLY A 188 1.33 8.29 -2.13
C GLY A 188 0.27 9.24 -1.57
N ARG A 189 0.27 9.48 -0.26
CA ARG A 189 -0.65 10.43 0.39
C ARG A 189 0.12 11.38 1.28
N VAL A 190 -0.07 12.68 1.08
CA VAL A 190 0.60 13.73 1.88
C VAL A 190 -0.42 14.81 2.23
N ASN A 191 -0.39 15.27 3.47
CA ASN A 191 -1.18 16.43 3.91
C ASN A 191 -0.31 17.68 3.96
N ILE A 192 -0.77 18.76 3.35
CA ILE A 192 -0.14 20.07 3.39
C ILE A 192 -0.87 20.91 4.43
N ILE A 193 -0.13 21.32 5.45
CA ILE A 193 -0.60 22.21 6.51
C ILE A 193 -0.06 23.60 6.20
N THR A 194 -0.93 24.61 6.19
CA THR A 194 -0.53 25.96 5.78
C THR A 194 -1.32 27.04 6.51
N GLU A 195 -0.70 28.21 6.74
CA GLU A 195 -1.29 29.34 7.49
C GLU A 195 -2.50 30.00 6.81
N GLY A 196 -2.79 29.65 5.55
CA GLY A 196 -3.93 30.18 4.81
C GLY A 196 -3.77 30.04 3.29
N ALA A 197 -4.55 30.84 2.57
CA ALA A 197 -4.69 30.77 1.11
C ALA A 197 -4.17 32.03 0.39
N SER A 198 -3.16 32.72 0.94
CA SER A 198 -2.50 33.80 0.20
C SER A 198 -1.77 33.23 -1.03
N ASN A 199 -1.68 34.02 -2.10
CA ASN A 199 -1.08 33.57 -3.36
C ASN A 199 0.38 33.14 -3.19
N GLU A 200 1.12 33.84 -2.32
CA GLU A 200 2.52 33.57 -2.02
C GLU A 200 2.70 32.21 -1.35
N ILE A 201 1.84 31.90 -0.36
CA ILE A 201 1.88 30.64 0.38
C ILE A 201 1.40 29.47 -0.48
N ILE A 202 0.35 29.67 -1.28
CA ILE A 202 -0.09 28.66 -2.25
C ILE A 202 1.05 28.37 -3.23
N GLY A 203 1.75 29.40 -3.73
CA GLY A 203 2.90 29.23 -4.60
C GLY A 203 4.00 28.37 -3.96
N ALA A 204 4.38 28.66 -2.72
CA ALA A 204 5.34 27.87 -1.97
C ALA A 204 4.87 26.42 -1.76
N ALA A 205 3.61 26.23 -1.36
CA ALA A 205 3.02 24.92 -1.15
C ALA A 205 2.99 24.06 -2.42
N VAL A 206 2.67 24.66 -3.57
CA VAL A 206 2.68 23.98 -4.88
C VAL A 206 4.10 23.59 -5.29
N ILE A 207 5.10 24.44 -5.04
CA ILE A 207 6.51 24.10 -5.30
C ILE A 207 6.92 22.90 -4.44
N ALA A 208 6.60 22.92 -3.14
CA ALA A 208 6.88 21.82 -2.23
C ALA A 208 6.18 20.52 -2.67
N ALA A 209 4.88 20.59 -2.99
CA ALA A 209 4.10 19.45 -3.48
C ALA A 209 4.70 18.86 -4.76
N SER A 210 5.14 19.71 -5.70
CA SER A 210 5.81 19.28 -6.93
C SER A 210 7.14 18.58 -6.64
N GLY A 211 7.90 19.09 -5.68
CA GLY A 211 9.11 18.46 -5.17
C GLY A 211 8.87 17.08 -4.57
N ILE A 212 7.80 16.94 -3.80
CA ILE A 212 7.38 15.67 -3.20
C ILE A 212 6.94 14.69 -4.29
N ALA A 213 6.10 15.12 -5.24
CA ALA A 213 5.61 14.27 -6.32
C ALA A 213 6.74 13.72 -7.21
N LYS A 214 7.79 14.50 -7.48
CA LYS A 214 8.98 14.02 -8.21
C LYS A 214 9.66 12.82 -7.53
N ARG A 215 9.58 12.70 -6.20
CA ARG A 215 10.20 11.60 -5.45
C ARG A 215 9.39 10.31 -5.51
N PHE A 216 8.08 10.42 -5.76
CA PHE A 216 7.23 9.28 -6.10
C PHE A 216 7.38 8.82 -7.56
N ASP A 217 8.46 9.20 -8.25
CA ASP A 217 8.77 8.80 -9.62
C ASP A 217 7.60 9.09 -10.59
N TYR A 218 6.99 10.27 -10.43
CA TYR A 218 5.82 10.72 -11.20
C TYR A 218 4.58 9.82 -11.11
N ARG A 219 4.54 8.88 -10.15
CA ARG A 219 3.33 8.14 -9.81
C ARG A 219 2.31 9.05 -9.15
N GLU A 220 1.05 8.62 -9.15
CA GLU A 220 -0.04 9.39 -8.56
C GLU A 220 0.20 9.62 -7.06
N VAL A 221 0.08 10.89 -6.65
CA VAL A 221 0.17 11.32 -5.25
C VAL A 221 -1.07 12.15 -4.93
N HIS A 222 -1.75 11.80 -3.85
CA HIS A 222 -2.91 12.54 -3.36
C HIS A 222 -2.45 13.53 -2.30
N PHE A 223 -2.56 14.81 -2.62
CA PHE A 223 -2.33 15.90 -1.68
C PHE A 223 -3.65 16.34 -1.05
N SER A 224 -3.66 16.41 0.27
CA SER A 224 -4.72 17.09 1.04
C SER A 224 -4.19 18.41 1.57
N VAL A 225 -5.08 19.37 1.81
CA VAL A 225 -4.72 20.67 2.39
C VAL A 225 -5.57 20.88 3.63
N SER A 226 -4.95 21.29 4.73
CA SER A 226 -5.62 21.52 6.01
C SER A 226 -4.89 22.56 6.85
N GLN A 227 -5.48 22.87 8.02
CA GLN A 227 -4.90 23.75 9.03
C GLN A 227 -4.27 22.99 10.20
N ASP A 228 -4.35 21.65 10.18
CA ASP A 228 -3.86 20.78 11.26
C ASP A 228 -3.32 19.46 10.70
N ILE A 229 -2.66 18.68 11.56
CA ILE A 229 -2.15 17.35 11.26
C ILE A 229 -3.30 16.44 10.85
N LEU A 230 -3.11 15.75 9.72
CA LEU A 230 -3.89 14.59 9.35
C LEU A 230 -3.16 13.33 9.85
N PRO A 231 -3.70 12.59 10.84
CA PRO A 231 -3.07 11.38 11.34
C PRO A 231 -3.02 10.28 10.27
N GLY A 232 -2.01 9.41 10.35
CA GLY A 232 -1.85 8.26 9.43
C GLY A 232 -1.27 8.61 8.05
N VAL A 233 -0.92 9.87 7.80
CA VAL A 233 -0.18 10.27 6.61
C VAL A 233 1.04 11.12 6.99
N ASP A 234 1.98 11.25 6.09
CA ASP A 234 3.06 12.23 6.24
C ASP A 234 2.52 13.65 5.99
N ASN A 235 3.01 14.60 6.79
CA ASN A 235 2.53 15.98 6.78
C ASN A 235 3.66 16.93 6.37
N ALA A 236 3.32 17.96 5.59
CA ALA A 236 4.22 19.06 5.23
C ALA A 236 3.63 20.36 5.78
N LEU A 237 4.25 20.92 6.81
CA LEU A 237 3.92 22.19 7.42
C LEU A 237 4.67 23.32 6.71
N ILE A 238 3.93 24.21 6.06
CA ILE A 238 4.46 25.26 5.20
C ILE A 238 3.90 26.61 5.65
N GLY A 239 4.76 27.55 5.99
CA GLY A 239 4.33 28.89 6.38
C GLY A 239 5.42 29.73 6.99
N ARG A 240 5.10 30.99 7.25
CA ARG A 240 6.01 31.92 7.93
C ARG A 240 6.32 31.46 9.35
N ALA A 241 7.45 31.94 9.87
CA ALA A 241 7.96 31.57 11.18
C ALA A 241 6.93 31.73 12.30
N GLU A 242 6.15 32.82 12.29
CA GLU A 242 5.12 33.09 13.31
C GLU A 242 4.12 31.92 13.43
N PHE A 243 3.49 31.54 12.32
CA PHE A 243 2.54 30.42 12.27
C PHE A 243 3.20 29.08 12.63
N VAL A 244 4.35 28.79 12.04
CA VAL A 244 5.02 27.49 12.22
C VAL A 244 5.49 27.32 13.67
N LEU A 245 6.07 28.34 14.27
CA LEU A 245 6.54 28.28 15.66
C LEU A 245 5.36 28.13 16.63
N GLU A 246 4.25 28.85 16.41
CA GLU A 246 3.04 28.67 17.21
C GLU A 246 2.48 27.25 17.07
N PHE A 247 2.37 26.75 15.84
CA PHE A 247 1.89 25.40 15.54
C PHE A 247 2.69 24.30 16.25
N LEU A 248 4.02 24.43 16.23
CA LEU A 248 4.95 23.48 16.84
C LEU A 248 4.95 23.60 18.38
N LYS A 249 4.92 24.82 18.92
CA LYS A 249 4.90 25.07 20.36
C LYS A 249 3.66 24.46 21.03
N GLN A 250 2.48 24.59 20.41
CA GLN A 250 1.24 23.96 20.89
C GLN A 250 1.35 22.43 20.97
N ARG A 251 2.28 21.83 20.23
CA ARG A 251 2.49 20.37 20.11
C ARG A 251 3.76 19.88 20.81
N GLY A 252 4.38 20.73 21.63
CA GLY A 252 5.58 20.37 22.40
C GLY A 252 6.83 20.14 21.52
N VAL A 253 6.88 20.71 20.33
CA VAL A 253 8.04 20.65 19.44
C VAL A 253 8.81 21.96 19.50
N GLU A 254 10.05 21.90 19.98
CA GLU A 254 10.92 23.07 20.09
C GLU A 254 11.63 23.38 18.76
N MET A 255 11.58 24.65 18.36
CA MET A 255 12.28 25.19 17.20
C MET A 255 12.67 26.64 17.48
N GLU A 256 13.95 26.95 17.24
CA GLU A 256 14.42 28.33 17.30
C GLU A 256 13.87 29.14 16.12
N PRO A 257 13.62 30.45 16.29
CA PRO A 257 13.20 31.31 15.20
C PRO A 257 14.19 31.26 14.02
N PRO A 258 13.73 30.95 12.80
CA PRO A 258 14.61 30.81 11.66
C PRO A 258 15.19 32.16 11.23
N THR A 259 16.48 32.20 10.91
CA THR A 259 17.16 33.40 10.38
C THR A 259 17.15 33.49 8.85
N ALA A 260 16.71 32.43 8.17
CA ALA A 260 16.58 32.29 6.71
C ALA A 260 15.54 31.20 6.39
N GLY A 261 15.37 30.82 5.12
CA GLY A 261 14.58 29.64 4.76
C GLY A 261 15.12 28.36 5.41
N VAL A 262 14.25 27.60 6.06
CA VAL A 262 14.59 26.36 6.78
C VAL A 262 13.73 25.20 6.27
N LEU A 263 14.41 24.08 6.01
CA LEU A 263 13.81 22.77 5.84
C LEU A 263 14.23 21.90 7.03
N ARG A 264 13.27 21.41 7.80
CA ARG A 264 13.49 20.51 8.95
C ARG A 264 12.54 19.33 8.88
N MET A 265 12.94 18.22 9.49
CA MET A 265 12.06 17.07 9.68
C MET A 265 11.93 16.75 11.16
N GLU A 266 10.74 16.34 11.54
CA GLU A 266 10.43 15.82 12.86
C GLU A 266 9.56 14.57 12.74
N LYS A 267 9.52 13.78 13.81
CA LYS A 267 8.45 12.77 13.93
C LYS A 267 7.12 13.50 14.10
N LEU A 268 6.08 13.04 13.43
CA LEU A 268 4.77 13.66 13.45
C LEU A 268 4.21 13.66 14.89
N PRO A 269 3.93 14.82 15.51
CA PRO A 269 3.33 14.87 16.84
C PRO A 269 1.82 14.59 16.71
N VAL A 270 1.38 13.40 17.08
CA VAL A 270 -0.02 12.98 16.99
C VAL A 270 -0.71 13.25 18.32
N GLU A 271 -1.86 13.92 18.28
CA GLU A 271 -2.69 14.13 19.45
C GLU A 271 -3.19 12.78 19.99
N LYS A 272 -3.03 12.59 21.30
CA LYS A 272 -3.54 11.48 22.07
C LYS A 272 -4.31 12.03 23.26
N VAL A 273 -5.25 11.23 23.73
CA VAL A 273 -6.05 11.53 24.92
C VAL A 273 -5.75 10.42 25.92
N ASP A 274 -5.34 10.79 27.12
CA ASP A 274 -5.06 9.83 28.18
C ASP A 274 -6.37 9.27 28.80
N ALA A 275 -6.23 8.39 29.80
CA ALA A 275 -7.39 7.81 30.49
C ALA A 275 -8.23 8.83 31.27
N ASN A 276 -7.67 10.01 31.57
CA ASN A 276 -8.33 11.09 32.31
C ASN A 276 -9.01 12.10 31.37
N GLY A 277 -8.79 11.99 30.06
CA GLY A 277 -9.31 12.93 29.06
C GLY A 277 -8.35 14.08 28.73
N ASP A 278 -7.13 14.08 29.29
CA ASP A 278 -6.13 15.11 29.05
C ASP A 278 -5.42 14.86 27.72
N LYS A 279 -5.27 15.93 26.94
CA LYS A 279 -4.62 15.89 25.64
C LYS A 279 -3.11 15.97 25.80
N TYR A 280 -2.41 15.07 25.12
CA TYR A 280 -0.95 15.11 24.99
C TYR A 280 -0.53 14.76 23.56
N TYR A 281 0.69 15.09 23.17
CA TYR A 281 1.23 14.78 21.85
C TYR A 281 2.29 13.69 21.94
N GLU A 282 2.12 12.64 21.16
CA GLU A 282 3.09 11.54 21.04
C GLU A 282 3.74 11.59 19.67
N LYS A 283 5.06 11.42 19.62
CA LYS A 283 5.81 11.38 18.37
C LYS A 283 5.54 10.06 17.65
N SER A 284 4.86 10.13 16.51
CA SER A 284 4.59 8.97 15.67
C SER A 284 5.90 8.23 15.33
N PRO A 285 5.97 6.91 15.52
CA PRO A 285 7.12 6.13 15.08
C PRO A 285 7.20 6.06 13.56
N SER A 286 6.07 6.15 12.85
CA SER A 286 5.94 5.84 11.43
C SER A 286 5.54 7.04 10.57
N HIS A 287 5.38 8.24 11.09
CA HIS A 287 5.01 9.38 10.23
C HIS A 287 5.88 10.58 10.55
N ALA A 288 6.19 11.34 9.51
CA ALA A 288 7.05 12.50 9.60
C ALA A 288 6.28 13.80 9.34
N LEU A 289 6.80 14.86 9.93
CA LEU A 289 6.43 16.24 9.68
C LEU A 289 7.60 16.93 8.98
N VAL A 290 7.43 17.26 7.70
CA VAL A 290 8.35 18.16 6.99
C VAL A 290 7.96 19.58 7.34
N ILE A 291 8.91 20.37 7.82
CA ILE A 291 8.71 21.76 8.21
C ILE A 291 9.45 22.62 7.18
N ILE A 292 8.69 23.51 6.52
CA ILE A 292 9.17 24.45 5.51
C ILE A 292 8.79 25.84 5.97
N THR A 293 9.78 26.61 6.44
CA THR A 293 9.50 27.90 7.06
C THR A 293 10.60 28.94 6.80
N GLY A 294 10.32 30.19 7.14
CA GLY A 294 11.18 31.33 6.88
C GLY A 294 10.61 32.60 7.53
N ARG A 295 11.41 33.66 7.59
CA ARG A 295 10.97 34.93 8.21
C ARG A 295 9.86 35.60 7.41
N ASP A 296 9.94 35.49 6.09
CA ASP A 296 8.99 36.05 5.13
C ASP A 296 8.68 35.03 4.02
N TYR A 297 7.81 35.42 3.09
CA TYR A 297 7.40 34.55 1.98
C TYR A 297 8.56 34.18 1.04
N ASN A 298 9.57 35.04 0.90
CA ASN A 298 10.72 34.75 0.05
C ASN A 298 11.58 33.64 0.68
N ASP A 299 11.82 33.71 1.98
CA ASP A 299 12.50 32.64 2.73
C ASP A 299 11.72 31.30 2.66
N VAL A 300 10.39 31.33 2.81
CA VAL A 300 9.54 30.12 2.69
C VAL A 300 9.60 29.55 1.27
N LYS A 301 9.59 30.40 0.25
CA LYS A 301 9.75 30.01 -1.15
C LYS A 301 11.10 29.35 -1.39
N ILE A 302 12.20 29.95 -0.91
CA ILE A 302 13.56 29.38 -1.02
C ILE A 302 13.62 27.99 -0.35
N ALA A 303 13.02 27.83 0.84
CA ALA A 303 12.96 26.53 1.51
C ALA A 303 12.15 25.49 0.70
N SER A 304 11.06 25.92 0.08
CA SER A 304 10.23 25.07 -0.79
C SER A 304 10.96 24.66 -2.08
N GLU A 305 11.66 25.58 -2.72
CA GLU A 305 12.51 25.32 -3.89
C GLU A 305 13.68 24.41 -3.53
N THR A 306 14.27 24.60 -2.34
CA THR A 306 15.30 23.71 -1.81
C THR A 306 14.77 22.29 -1.69
N LEU A 307 13.60 22.10 -1.06
CA LEU A 307 12.96 20.79 -1.02
C LEU A 307 12.73 20.22 -2.44
N ALA A 308 12.25 21.04 -3.37
CA ALA A 308 11.96 20.59 -4.73
C ALA A 308 13.20 20.21 -5.54
N ASN A 309 14.36 20.81 -5.24
CA ASN A 309 15.60 20.64 -5.99
C ASN A 309 16.66 19.79 -5.27
N MET A 310 16.49 19.50 -3.98
CA MET A 310 17.37 18.59 -3.25
C MET A 310 17.48 17.26 -3.99
N THR A 311 18.72 16.82 -4.23
CA THR A 311 19.08 15.73 -5.13
C THR A 311 18.18 14.51 -4.94
N VAL A 312 17.37 14.26 -5.95
CA VAL A 312 16.67 12.98 -6.15
C VAL A 312 17.60 12.18 -7.06
N SER A 313 17.95 10.95 -6.68
CA SER A 313 18.57 10.06 -7.65
C SER A 313 17.59 9.93 -8.81
N PHE A 314 18.01 10.33 -10.02
CA PHE A 314 17.18 10.10 -11.20
C PHE A 314 16.85 8.60 -11.28
N PRO A 315 15.61 8.22 -11.66
CA PRO A 315 15.31 6.85 -12.00
C PRO A 315 16.26 6.45 -13.14
N GLY A 316 17.16 5.51 -12.85
CA GLY A 316 18.02 4.86 -13.83
C GLY A 316 17.42 3.53 -14.24
#